data_AF-A0A0F0C259-F1
#
_entry.id   AF-A0A0F0C259-F1
#
_cell.length_a   1.000
_cell.length_b   1.000
_cell.length_c   1.000
_cell.angle_alpha   90.00
_cell.angle_beta   90.00
_cell.angle_gamma   90.00
#
_symmetry.space_group_name_H-M   'P 1'
#
loop_
_entity.id
_entity.type
_entity.pdbx_description
1 polymer ?
#
loop_
_entity_poly.entity_id
_entity_poly.type
_entity_poly.pdbx_seq_one_letter_code
_entity_poly.pdbx_strand_id
1 'polypeptide(L)'
;MQLPSKRYVNLSQYGISDERRQELVAFSMQYKEWIDGLSRQETPRLRQKVNLVEYAANKSSEDIRGDCGLAEYIIKNVTEDRPYWYLKQVMCMPYRDKEFYAARKRFFVILNREKD
;
A
#
# COMPACT_ATOMS: atom_id res chain seq x y z
N MET A 1 12.93 24.25 -0.86
CA MET A 1 13.02 22.81 -0.52
C MET A 1 12.54 22.03 -1.74
N GLN A 2 13.41 21.33 -2.47
CA GLN A 2 12.97 20.45 -3.56
C GLN A 2 12.38 19.18 -2.94
N LEU A 3 11.13 18.87 -3.25
CA LEU A 3 10.48 17.65 -2.79
C LEU A 3 11.05 16.46 -3.59
N PRO A 4 11.54 15.40 -2.94
CA PRO A 4 12.12 14.26 -3.64
C PRO A 4 11.06 13.55 -4.48
N SER A 5 11.41 13.21 -5.72
CA SER A 5 10.58 12.42 -6.64
C SER A 5 10.20 11.07 -6.03
N LYS A 6 9.02 10.57 -6.39
CA LYS A 6 8.48 9.28 -5.92
C LYS A 6 9.43 8.15 -6.31
N ARG A 7 9.88 7.36 -5.32
CA ARG A 7 10.71 6.18 -5.60
C ARG A 7 9.90 5.13 -6.35
N TYR A 8 10.33 4.81 -7.57
CA TYR A 8 9.85 3.68 -8.34
C TYR A 8 10.10 2.37 -7.58
N VAL A 9 9.12 1.46 -7.60
CA VAL A 9 9.30 0.12 -7.03
C VAL A 9 9.59 -0.84 -8.16
N ASN A 10 10.83 -1.29 -8.26
CA ASN A 10 11.17 -2.38 -9.16
C ASN A 10 10.70 -3.71 -8.53
N LEU A 11 9.83 -4.41 -9.24
CA LEU A 11 9.27 -5.70 -8.84
C LEU A 11 9.61 -6.84 -9.83
N SER A 12 10.49 -6.60 -10.80
CA SER A 12 10.80 -7.58 -11.84
C SER A 12 11.41 -8.86 -11.26
N GLN A 13 12.19 -8.74 -10.18
CA GLN A 13 12.73 -9.87 -9.42
C GLN A 13 11.65 -10.81 -8.84
N TYR A 14 10.41 -10.35 -8.74
CA TYR A 14 9.26 -11.13 -8.27
C TYR A 14 8.38 -11.62 -9.42
N GLY A 15 8.83 -11.49 -10.67
CA GLY A 15 8.05 -11.85 -11.86
C GLY A 15 6.90 -10.88 -12.17
N ILE A 16 6.87 -9.71 -11.54
CA ILE A 16 5.81 -8.70 -11.75
C ILE A 16 6.30 -7.73 -12.82
N SER A 17 5.62 -7.73 -13.98
CA SER A 17 5.89 -6.80 -15.06
C SER A 17 5.51 -5.36 -14.68
N ASP A 18 5.98 -4.39 -15.46
CA ASP A 18 5.64 -2.99 -15.24
C ASP A 18 4.15 -2.72 -15.46
N GLU A 19 3.52 -3.40 -16.42
CA GLU A 19 2.08 -3.35 -16.71
C GLU A 19 1.28 -3.90 -15.54
N ARG A 20 1.66 -5.09 -15.03
CA ARG A 20 1.01 -5.69 -13.87
C ARG A 20 1.17 -4.81 -12.63
N ARG A 21 2.35 -4.22 -12.41
CA ARG A 21 2.55 -3.24 -11.35
C ARG A 21 1.62 -2.03 -11.50
N GLN A 22 1.44 -1.50 -12.71
CA GLN A 22 0.49 -0.40 -12.96
C GLN A 22 -0.94 -0.81 -12.65
N GLU A 23 -1.36 -2.02 -13.01
CA GLU A 23 -2.67 -2.57 -12.65
C GLU A 23 -2.87 -2.62 -11.13
N LEU A 24 -1.88 -3.12 -10.38
CA LEU A 24 -1.94 -3.20 -8.92
C LEU A 24 -2.00 -1.82 -8.25
N VAL A 25 -1.28 -0.83 -8.80
CA VAL A 25 -1.35 0.55 -8.34
C VAL A 25 -2.73 1.13 -8.63
N ALA A 26 -3.24 0.98 -9.85
CA ALA A 26 -4.58 1.46 -10.22
C ALA A 26 -5.67 0.82 -9.36
N PHE A 27 -5.54 -0.48 -9.06
CA PHE A 27 -6.41 -1.19 -8.12
C PHE A 27 -6.36 -0.55 -6.73
N SER A 28 -5.17 -0.29 -6.18
CA SER A 28 -5.02 0.26 -4.84
C SER A 28 -5.60 1.69 -4.72
N MET A 29 -5.49 2.51 -5.77
CA MET A 29 -6.02 3.88 -5.77
C MET A 29 -7.55 3.95 -5.63
N GLN A 30 -8.26 2.88 -5.97
CA GLN A 30 -9.72 2.81 -5.88
C GLN A 30 -10.24 2.50 -4.46
N TYR A 31 -9.33 2.31 -3.50
CA TYR A 31 -9.68 1.92 -2.12
C TYR A 31 -10.62 2.91 -1.46
N LYS A 32 -10.41 4.21 -1.65
CA LYS A 32 -11.24 5.25 -1.02
C LYS A 32 -12.68 5.16 -1.48
N GLU A 33 -12.90 5.00 -2.78
CA GLU A 33 -14.22 4.86 -3.38
C GLU A 33 -14.93 3.59 -2.89
N TRP A 34 -14.19 2.52 -2.61
CA TRP A 34 -14.77 1.29 -2.06
C TRP A 34 -15.16 1.44 -0.59
N ILE A 35 -14.35 2.12 0.23
CA ILE A 35 -14.70 2.45 1.61
C ILE A 35 -15.94 3.34 1.65
N ASP A 36 -15.97 4.39 0.83
CA ASP A 36 -17.14 5.27 0.69
C ASP A 36 -18.36 4.47 0.21
N GLY A 37 -18.17 3.53 -0.73
CA GLY A 37 -19.21 2.62 -1.21
C GLY A 37 -19.76 1.73 -0.10
N LEU A 38 -18.89 1.11 0.72
CA LEU A 38 -19.30 0.27 1.86
C LEU A 38 -20.09 1.07 2.90
N SER A 39 -19.76 2.34 3.11
CA SER A 39 -20.52 3.20 4.03
C SER A 39 -21.95 3.48 3.57
N ARG A 40 -22.21 3.41 2.25
CA ARG A 40 -23.53 3.63 1.65
C ARG A 40 -24.33 2.33 1.53
N GLN A 41 -23.69 1.29 1.01
CA GLN A 41 -24.28 -0.02 0.80
C GLN A 41 -23.19 -1.09 0.86
N GLU A 42 -23.27 -1.93 1.89
CA GLU A 42 -22.36 -3.04 2.03
C GLU A 42 -22.61 -4.10 0.96
N THR A 43 -21.58 -4.41 0.17
CA THR A 43 -21.62 -5.52 -0.80
C THR A 43 -20.42 -6.44 -0.57
N PRO A 44 -20.60 -7.78 -0.68
CA PRO A 44 -19.51 -8.73 -0.52
C PRO A 44 -18.31 -8.43 -1.43
N ARG A 45 -18.59 -7.96 -2.66
CA ARG A 45 -17.56 -7.61 -3.64
C ARG A 45 -16.72 -6.40 -3.21
N LEU A 46 -17.33 -5.35 -2.66
CA LEU A 46 -16.57 -4.19 -2.16
C LEU A 46 -15.77 -4.57 -0.92
N ARG A 47 -16.38 -5.34 -0.01
CA ARG A 47 -15.71 -5.80 1.22
C ARG A 47 -14.51 -6.67 0.88
N GLN A 48 -14.64 -7.59 -0.08
CA GLN A 48 -13.51 -8.42 -0.53
C GLN A 48 -12.34 -7.57 -1.04
N LYS A 49 -12.61 -6.53 -1.84
CA LYS A 49 -11.55 -5.65 -2.36
C LYS A 49 -10.86 -4.84 -1.26
N VAL A 50 -11.63 -4.28 -0.32
CA VAL A 50 -11.09 -3.57 0.84
C VAL A 50 -10.25 -4.49 1.71
N ASN A 51 -10.79 -5.67 2.04
CA ASN A 51 -10.10 -6.69 2.83
C ASN A 51 -8.78 -7.11 2.16
N LEU A 52 -8.74 -7.24 0.84
CA LEU A 52 -7.53 -7.61 0.11
C LEU A 52 -6.42 -6.57 0.27
N VAL A 53 -6.74 -5.28 0.18
CA VAL A 53 -5.77 -4.19 0.38
C VAL A 53 -5.28 -4.16 1.83
N GLU A 54 -6.21 -4.25 2.79
CA GLU A 54 -5.87 -4.24 4.22
C GLU A 54 -5.05 -5.47 4.62
N TYR A 55 -5.40 -6.65 4.11
CA TYR A 55 -4.66 -7.88 4.31
C TYR A 55 -3.24 -7.75 3.78
N ALA A 56 -3.06 -7.32 2.53
CA ALA A 56 -1.74 -7.14 1.93
C ALA A 56 -0.90 -6.12 2.71
N ALA A 57 -1.50 -5.03 3.20
CA ALA A 57 -0.81 -4.04 4.02
C ALA A 57 -0.34 -4.63 5.35
N ASN A 58 -1.24 -5.28 6.09
CA ASN A 58 -0.93 -5.91 7.38
C ASN A 58 0.16 -6.98 7.24
N LYS A 59 0.01 -7.90 6.27
CA LYS A 59 1.00 -8.95 6.01
C LYS A 59 2.35 -8.40 5.55
N SER A 60 2.36 -7.33 4.77
CA SER A 60 3.62 -6.72 4.33
C SER A 60 4.46 -6.11 5.47
N SER A 61 3.81 -5.78 6.59
CA SER A 61 4.41 -5.16 7.77
C SER A 61 4.65 -6.11 8.95
N GLU A 62 4.17 -7.36 8.89
CA GLU A 62 4.16 -8.32 10.02
C GLU A 62 5.54 -8.51 10.67
N ASP A 63 6.62 -8.56 9.87
CA ASP A 63 7.98 -8.80 10.36
C ASP A 63 8.72 -7.53 10.84
N ILE A 64 8.10 -6.35 10.77
CA ILE A 64 8.78 -5.09 11.10
C ILE A 64 8.50 -4.72 12.56
N ARG A 65 9.56 -4.71 13.37
CA ARG A 65 9.51 -4.29 14.78
C ARG A 65 9.08 -2.83 14.90
N GLY A 66 8.07 -2.54 15.71
CA GLY A 66 7.63 -1.20 16.08
C GLY A 66 6.26 -1.18 16.76
N ASP A 67 6.01 -0.17 17.58
CA ASP A 67 4.82 -0.08 18.44
C ASP A 67 3.57 0.48 17.74
N CYS A 68 3.61 0.79 16.43
CA CYS A 68 2.46 1.37 15.71
C CYS A 68 2.26 0.81 14.30
N GLY A 69 1.03 0.85 13.77
CA GLY A 69 0.67 0.18 12.52
C GLY A 69 1.36 0.72 11.26
N LEU A 70 2.50 0.14 10.85
CA LEU A 70 3.14 0.43 9.55
C LEU A 70 2.17 0.21 8.38
N ALA A 71 1.27 -0.79 8.51
CA ALA A 71 0.21 -1.06 7.56
C ALA A 71 -0.62 0.19 7.21
N GLU A 72 -0.93 1.06 8.17
CA GLU A 72 -1.70 2.29 7.94
C GLU A 72 -0.95 3.23 6.98
N TYR A 73 0.34 3.43 7.20
CA TYR A 73 1.18 4.26 6.35
C TYR A 73 1.38 3.65 4.97
N ILE A 74 1.42 2.31 4.87
CA ILE A 74 1.43 1.61 3.58
C ILE A 74 0.13 1.87 2.83
N ILE A 75 -1.03 1.71 3.46
CA ILE A 75 -2.34 2.01 2.86
C ILE A 75 -2.33 3.45 2.34
N LYS A 76 -2.02 4.44 3.19
CA LYS A 76 -1.97 5.86 2.78
C LYS A 76 -1.02 6.12 1.62
N ASN A 77 0.11 5.41 1.55
CA ASN A 77 1.03 5.55 0.42
C ASN A 77 0.45 4.98 -0.88
N VAL A 78 -0.14 3.79 -0.83
CA VAL A 78 -0.55 3.06 -2.04
C VAL A 78 -1.94 3.45 -2.54
N THR A 79 -2.79 4.03 -1.67
CA THR A 79 -4.18 4.41 -1.99
C THR A 79 -4.38 5.92 -2.15
N GLU A 80 -3.63 6.76 -1.42
CA GLU A 80 -3.76 8.21 -1.47
C GLU A 80 -2.55 8.91 -2.14
N ASP A 81 -1.61 8.13 -2.67
CA ASP A 81 -0.33 8.60 -3.20
C ASP A 81 0.51 9.48 -2.25
N ARG A 82 0.40 9.28 -0.93
CA ARG A 82 1.18 10.05 0.04
C ARG A 82 2.65 9.65 -0.01
N PRO A 83 3.59 10.53 -0.41
CA PRO A 83 5.00 10.16 -0.52
C PRO A 83 5.64 9.92 0.86
N TYR A 84 6.72 9.12 0.91
CA TYR A 84 7.42 8.77 2.16
C TYR A 84 7.77 9.99 3.03
N TRP A 85 8.26 11.08 2.42
CA TRP A 85 8.64 12.28 3.17
C TRP A 85 7.45 12.89 3.92
N TYR A 86 6.25 12.87 3.32
CA TYR A 86 5.03 13.38 3.93
C TYR A 86 4.64 12.51 5.13
N LEU A 87 4.65 11.19 4.96
CA LEU A 87 4.40 10.25 6.05
C LEU A 87 5.40 10.43 7.19
N LYS A 88 6.69 10.61 6.85
CA LYS A 88 7.76 10.76 7.84
C LYS A 88 7.71 12.08 8.61
N GLN A 89 7.54 13.19 7.91
CA GLN A 89 7.70 14.53 8.47
C GLN A 89 6.39 15.15 8.93
N VAL A 90 5.30 14.94 8.18
CA VAL A 90 3.99 15.54 8.47
C VAL A 90 3.15 14.61 9.36
N MET A 91 3.18 13.30 9.09
CA MET A 91 2.45 12.31 9.89
C MET A 91 3.30 11.67 10.99
N CYS A 92 4.52 12.17 11.22
CA CYS A 92 5.45 11.70 12.25
C CYS A 92 5.68 10.17 12.25
N MET A 93 5.66 9.53 11.07
CA MET A 93 5.82 8.08 10.97
C MET A 93 7.13 7.62 11.61
N PRO A 94 7.12 6.68 12.58
CA PRO A 94 8.32 6.30 13.33
C PRO A 94 9.22 5.30 12.59
N TYR A 95 8.93 4.99 11.32
CA TYR A 95 9.69 4.02 10.52
C TYR A 95 10.79 4.66 9.67
N ARG A 96 11.88 3.93 9.48
CA ARG A 96 12.95 4.32 8.54
C ARG A 96 12.53 4.01 7.11
N ASP A 97 13.21 4.65 6.17
CA ASP A 97 12.90 4.48 4.74
C ASP A 97 13.07 3.02 4.29
N LYS A 98 14.13 2.35 4.76
CA LYS A 98 14.40 0.94 4.44
C LYS A 98 13.26 0.02 4.85
N GLU A 99 12.71 0.21 6.06
CA GLU A 99 11.58 -0.58 6.58
C GLU A 99 10.32 -0.33 5.77
N PHE A 100 10.00 0.94 5.55
CA PHE A 100 8.84 1.35 4.78
C PHE A 100 8.88 0.82 3.33
N TYR A 101 10.00 0.99 2.62
CA TYR A 101 10.10 0.55 1.23
C TYR A 101 10.22 -0.99 1.11
N ALA A 102 10.72 -1.69 2.13
CA ALA A 102 10.65 -3.14 2.19
C ALA A 102 9.20 -3.62 2.33
N ALA A 103 8.43 -3.04 3.25
CA ALA A 103 7.00 -3.32 3.39
C ALA A 103 6.22 -2.99 2.12
N ARG A 104 6.42 -1.80 1.53
CA ARG A 104 5.74 -1.40 0.28
C ARG A 104 6.02 -2.36 -0.88
N LYS A 105 7.25 -2.89 -0.98
CA LYS A 105 7.57 -3.95 -1.96
C LYS A 105 6.77 -5.21 -1.69
N ARG A 106 6.80 -5.70 -0.44
CA ARG A 106 6.06 -6.90 -0.02
C ARG A 106 4.56 -6.75 -0.24
N PHE A 107 3.99 -5.56 0.00
CA PHE A 107 2.59 -5.25 -0.27
C PHE A 107 2.20 -5.61 -1.70
N PHE A 108 2.93 -5.11 -2.70
CA PHE A 108 2.60 -5.40 -4.11
C PHE A 108 2.82 -6.87 -4.47
N VAL A 109 3.79 -7.54 -3.85
CA VAL A 109 4.01 -8.98 -4.05
C VAL A 109 2.84 -9.80 -3.51
N ILE A 110 2.35 -9.46 -2.30
CA ILE A 110 1.20 -10.13 -1.68
C ILE A 110 -0.06 -9.81 -2.49
N LEU A 111 -0.32 -8.54 -2.79
CA LEU A 111 -1.48 -8.13 -3.57
C LEU A 111 -1.51 -8.80 -4.94
N ASN A 112 -0.36 -8.98 -5.60
CA ASN A 112 -0.29 -9.71 -6.86
C ASN A 112 -0.77 -11.16 -6.71
N ARG A 113 -0.27 -11.87 -5.69
CA ARG A 113 -0.57 -13.30 -5.47
C ARG A 113 -2.02 -13.56 -5.08
N GLU A 114 -2.63 -12.65 -4.34
CA GLU A 114 -3.95 -12.83 -3.73
C GLU A 114 -5.09 -12.24 -4.58
N LYS A 115 -4.74 -11.42 -5.59
CA LYS A 115 -5.72 -10.84 -6.53
C LYS A 115 -6.04 -11.77 -7.71
N ASP A 116 -5.19 -12.76 -7.96
CA ASP A 116 -5.35 -13.78 -9.01
C ASP A 116 -6.24 -14.93 -8.52
#